data_AF-A0A528G3G7-F1
#
_entry.id   AF-A0A528G3G7-F1
#
_cell.length_a   1.000
_cell.length_b   1.000
_cell.length_c   1.000
_cell.angle_alpha   90.00
_cell.angle_beta   90.00
_cell.angle_gamma   90.00
#
_symmetry.space_group_name_H-M   'P 1'
#
loop_
_entity.id
_entity.type
_entity.pdbx_description
1 polymer ?
#
loop_
_entity_poly.entity_id
_entity_poly.type
_entity_poly.pdbx_seq_one_letter_code
_entity_poly.pdbx_strand_id
1 'polypeptide(L)'
;GWRPTIKGSASVDHPSSHLNERNDDARLTSGKYGVEINQTLLDGFQAKNSVAAAKSQVKASVESLRNTESNILFNAAQAYMDVVRDPLPAHRF
;
A
#
# COMPACT_ATOMS: atom_id res chain seq x y z
N GLY A 1 -2.53 -9.80 -10.63
CA GLY A 1 -3.92 -9.44 -10.32
C GLY A 1 -4.55 -8.95 -11.60
N TRP A 2 -5.75 -9.41 -11.94
CA TRP A 2 -6.37 -9.18 -13.24
C TRP A 2 -7.29 -7.95 -13.24
N ARG A 3 -6.90 -6.86 -12.59
CA ARG A 3 -7.79 -5.69 -12.45
C ARG A 3 -7.53 -4.74 -13.63
N PRO A 4 -8.45 -4.64 -14.61
CA PRO A 4 -8.33 -3.63 -15.65
C PRO A 4 -8.52 -2.25 -15.04
N THR A 5 -7.77 -1.28 -15.55
CA THR A 5 -7.98 0.14 -15.26
C THR A 5 -8.60 0.79 -16.48
N ILE A 6 -9.67 1.55 -16.28
CA ILE A 6 -10.39 2.26 -17.33
C ILE A 6 -10.13 3.74 -17.12
N LYS A 7 -9.68 4.43 -18.17
CA LYS A 7 -9.47 5.87 -18.19
C LYS A 7 -10.31 6.48 -19.30
N GLY A 8 -10.99 7.59 -19.02
CA GLY A 8 -11.70 8.39 -20.02
C GLY A 8 -11.01 9.74 -20.16
N SER A 9 -10.97 10.28 -21.37
CA SER A 9 -10.46 11.61 -21.66
C SER A 9 -11.41 12.37 -22.59
N ALA A 10 -11.50 13.68 -22.38
CA ALA A 10 -12.21 14.60 -23.27
C ALA A 10 -11.43 15.91 -23.31
N SER A 11 -11.26 16.49 -24.50
CA SER A 11 -10.60 17.76 -24.73
C SER A 11 -11.36 18.58 -25.77
N VAL A 12 -11.24 19.90 -25.69
CA VAL A 12 -11.78 20.85 -26.67
C VAL A 12 -10.65 21.80 -27.05
N ASP A 13 -10.39 21.89 -28.35
CA ASP A 13 -9.32 22.66 -28.98
C ASP A 13 -9.93 23.72 -29.92
N HIS A 14 -9.52 24.99 -29.78
CA HIS A 14 -9.99 26.11 -30.63
C HIS A 14 -8.82 26.75 -31.41
N PRO A 15 -8.36 26.15 -32.52
CA PRO A 15 -7.39 26.79 -33.40
C PRO A 15 -8.01 27.97 -34.18
N SER A 16 -7.40 29.15 -34.05
CA SER A 16 -7.63 30.29 -34.95
C SER A 16 -6.50 30.38 -35.96
N SER A 17 -6.79 30.16 -37.25
CA SER A 17 -5.82 30.34 -38.34
C SER A 17 -6.10 31.62 -39.10
N HIS A 18 -5.13 32.54 -39.12
CA HIS A 18 -5.13 33.70 -40.02
C HIS A 18 -4.47 33.31 -41.34
N LEU A 19 -5.21 33.39 -42.45
CA LEU A 19 -4.68 33.16 -43.79
C LEU A 19 -4.41 34.52 -44.45
N ASN A 20 -3.13 34.91 -44.56
CA ASN A 20 -2.71 36.16 -45.20
C ASN A 20 -2.89 36.07 -46.73
N GLU A 21 -4.12 36.12 -47.23
CA GLU A 21 -4.39 36.35 -48.67
C GLU A 21 -5.86 36.64 -48.98
N ARG A 22 -6.80 36.26 -48.10
CA ARG A 22 -8.19 36.71 -48.08
C ARG A 22 -8.61 36.86 -46.62
N ASN A 23 -9.30 37.94 -46.27
CA ASN A 23 -9.77 38.29 -44.93
C ASN A 23 -10.85 37.30 -44.40
N ASP A 24 -10.56 36.00 -44.41
CA ASP A 24 -11.47 34.95 -43.97
C ASP A 24 -10.96 34.36 -42.65
N ASP A 25 -11.64 34.74 -41.56
CA ASP A 25 -11.43 34.17 -40.23
C ASP A 25 -11.96 32.72 -40.19
N ALA A 26 -11.09 31.75 -40.45
CA ALA A 26 -11.44 30.34 -40.27
C ALA A 26 -11.37 29.96 -38.78
N ARG A 27 -12.51 30.05 -38.09
CA ARG A 27 -12.69 29.53 -36.73
C ARG A 27 -13.02 28.05 -36.79
N LEU A 28 -12.06 27.20 -36.42
CA LEU A 28 -12.26 25.75 -36.32
C LEU A 28 -12.30 25.37 -34.85
N THR A 29 -13.46 24.94 -34.37
CA THR A 29 -13.60 24.34 -33.03
C THR A 29 -13.56 22.82 -33.19
N SER A 30 -12.59 22.18 -32.55
CA SER A 30 -12.42 20.72 -32.60
C SER A 30 -12.48 20.14 -31.18
N GLY A 31 -13.41 19.22 -30.95
CA GLY A 31 -13.47 18.44 -29.71
C GLY A 31 -12.93 17.04 -29.93
N LYS A 32 -12.18 16.50 -28.98
CA LYS A 32 -11.72 15.11 -28.97
C LYS A 32 -12.22 14.42 -27.71
N TYR A 33 -12.65 13.17 -27.83
CA TYR A 33 -13.01 12.33 -26.69
C TYR A 33 -12.48 10.93 -26.92
N GLY A 34 -12.10 10.25 -25.84
CA GLY A 34 -11.49 8.94 -25.91
C GLY A 34 -11.67 8.15 -24.62
N VAL A 35 -11.64 6.82 -24.75
CA VAL A 35 -11.65 5.89 -23.62
C VAL A 35 -10.50 4.91 -23.81
N GLU A 36 -9.65 4.78 -22.81
CA GLU A 36 -8.48 3.91 -22.78
C GLU A 36 -8.69 2.82 -21.72
N ILE A 37 -8.61 1.56 -22.14
CA ILE A 37 -8.75 0.41 -21.25
C ILE A 37 -7.38 -0.27 -21.16
N ASN A 38 -6.75 -0.15 -19.99
CA ASN A 38 -5.45 -0.74 -19.70
C ASN A 38 -5.62 -2.01 -18.85
N GLN A 39 -5.34 -3.17 -19.46
CA GLN A 39 -5.37 -4.47 -18.80
C GLN A 39 -3.98 -5.11 -18.88
N THR A 40 -3.27 -5.14 -17.76
CA THR A 40 -1.98 -5.84 -17.68
C THR A 40 -2.22 -7.34 -17.78
N LEU A 41 -1.95 -7.94 -18.95
CA LEU A 41 -2.20 -9.36 -19.24
C LEU A 41 -1.22 -10.28 -18.48
N LEU A 42 0.00 -9.79 -18.24
CA LEU A 42 1.07 -10.48 -17.50
C LEU A 42 1.87 -9.43 -16.71
N ASP A 43 1.61 -9.30 -15.41
CA ASP A 43 2.33 -8.38 -14.52
C ASP A 43 3.72 -8.92 -14.10
N GLY A 44 4.36 -9.76 -14.94
CA GLY A 44 5.71 -10.30 -14.68
C GLY A 44 5.90 -11.02 -13.33
N PHE A 45 4.83 -11.58 -12.75
CA PHE A 45 4.79 -12.08 -11.36
C PHE A 45 5.03 -11.03 -10.26
N GLN A 46 5.13 -9.74 -10.58
CA GLN A 46 5.42 -8.68 -9.62
C GLN A 46 4.36 -8.57 -8.54
N ALA A 47 3.06 -8.52 -8.87
CA ALA A 47 2.01 -8.55 -7.83
C ALA A 47 2.05 -9.82 -6.97
N LYS A 48 2.36 -10.99 -7.54
CA LYS A 48 2.50 -12.23 -6.76
C LYS A 48 3.72 -12.18 -5.84
N ASN A 49 4.82 -11.62 -6.31
CA ASN A 49 6.06 -11.44 -5.55
C ASN A 49 5.88 -10.42 -4.42
N SER A 50 5.21 -9.30 -4.67
CA SER A 50 4.87 -8.31 -3.63
C SER A 50 3.98 -8.90 -2.54
N VAL A 51 2.99 -9.71 -2.91
CA VAL A 51 2.15 -10.44 -1.93
C VAL A 51 2.97 -11.50 -1.18
N ALA A 52 3.87 -12.21 -1.85
CA ALA A 52 4.74 -13.19 -1.20
C ALA A 52 5.70 -12.51 -0.20
N ALA A 53 6.30 -11.38 -0.57
CA ALA A 53 7.15 -10.57 0.29
C ALA A 53 6.39 -10.06 1.52
N ALA A 54 5.19 -9.50 1.34
CA ALA A 54 4.34 -9.06 2.44
C ALA A 54 3.98 -10.22 3.39
N LYS A 55 3.65 -11.40 2.84
CA LYS A 55 3.38 -12.60 3.66
C LYS A 55 4.61 -13.05 4.44
N SER A 56 5.80 -13.02 3.85
CA SER A 56 7.05 -13.35 4.53
C SER A 56 7.35 -12.38 5.67
N GLN A 57 7.10 -11.08 5.47
CA GLN A 57 7.28 -10.05 6.50
C GLN A 57 6.29 -10.22 7.66
N VAL A 58 5.04 -10.57 7.37
CA VAL A 58 4.06 -10.92 8.42
C VAL A 58 4.52 -12.13 9.21
N LYS A 59 4.99 -13.20 8.56
CA LYS A 59 5.53 -14.38 9.25
C LYS A 59 6.71 -14.04 10.15
N ALA A 60 7.64 -13.21 9.69
CA ALA A 60 8.77 -12.76 10.49
C ALA A 60 8.31 -11.96 11.73
N SER A 61 7.30 -11.11 11.56
CA SER A 61 6.72 -10.32 12.67
C SER A 61 6.06 -11.21 13.73
N VAL A 62 5.34 -12.26 13.30
CA VAL A 62 4.75 -13.26 14.21
C VAL A 62 5.82 -14.01 14.99
N GLU A 63 6.92 -14.38 14.34
CA GLU A 63 8.00 -15.09 15.03
C GLU A 63 8.73 -14.19 16.04
N SER A 64 8.94 -12.92 15.71
CA SER A 64 9.48 -11.94 16.66
C SER A 64 8.55 -11.72 17.86
N LEU A 65 7.23 -11.74 17.63
CA LEU A 65 6.25 -11.65 18.71
C LEU A 65 6.34 -12.87 19.63
N ARG A 66 6.40 -14.10 19.08
CA ARG A 66 6.57 -15.33 19.88
C ARG A 66 7.82 -15.31 20.75
N ASN A 67 8.93 -14.82 20.24
CA ASN A 67 10.15 -14.68 21.03
C ASN A 67 9.95 -13.68 22.20
N THR A 68 9.26 -12.58 21.94
CA THR A 68 8.90 -11.58 22.96
C THR A 68 7.96 -12.17 24.01
N GLU A 69 6.93 -12.91 23.58
CA GLU A 69 6.00 -13.62 24.46
C GLU A 69 6.74 -14.61 25.38
N SER A 70 7.66 -15.40 24.83
CA SER A 70 8.48 -16.34 25.61
C SER A 70 9.30 -15.63 26.68
N ASN A 71 9.95 -14.51 26.35
CA ASN A 71 10.71 -13.71 27.31
C ASN A 71 9.81 -13.12 28.41
N ILE A 72 8.62 -12.63 28.05
CA ILE A 72 7.66 -12.11 29.02
C ILE A 72 7.18 -13.22 29.96
N LEU A 73 6.84 -14.41 29.43
CA LEU A 73 6.41 -15.55 30.23
C LEU A 73 7.51 -16.03 31.18
N PHE A 74 8.75 -16.06 30.70
CA PHE A 74 9.91 -16.42 31.50
C PHE A 74 10.13 -15.42 32.65
N ASN A 75 10.14 -14.13 32.35
CA ASN A 75 10.29 -13.07 33.36
C ASN A 75 9.13 -13.09 34.37
N ALA A 76 7.90 -13.32 33.91
CA ALA A 76 6.72 -13.43 34.78
C ALA A 76 6.81 -14.65 35.71
N ALA A 77 7.26 -15.80 35.19
CA ALA A 77 7.48 -17.00 35.99
C ALA A 77 8.58 -16.80 37.04
N GLN A 78 9.68 -16.13 36.68
CA GLN A 78 10.74 -15.75 37.62
C GLN A 78 10.20 -14.85 38.73
N ALA A 79 9.53 -13.75 38.37
CA ALA A 79 8.96 -12.82 39.34
C ALA A 79 7.94 -13.50 40.28
N TYR A 80 7.12 -14.42 39.77
CA TYR A 80 6.20 -15.19 40.61
C TYR A 80 6.95 -16.10 41.60
N MET A 81 7.99 -16.80 41.13
CA MET A 81 8.81 -17.65 42.00
C MET A 81 9.57 -16.82 43.05
N ASP A 82 10.05 -15.64 42.70
CA ASP A 82 10.74 -14.74 43.62
C ASP A 82 9.79 -14.24 44.73
N VAL A 83 8.56 -13.85 44.38
CA VAL A 83 7.53 -13.42 45.36
C VAL A 83 7.10 -14.57 46.28
N VAL A 84 6.93 -15.78 45.75
CA VAL A 84 6.59 -16.95 46.58
C VAL A 84 7.74 -17.34 47.50
N ARG A 85 8.98 -17.14 47.05
CA ARG A 85 10.18 -17.51 47.80
C ARG A 85 10.58 -16.48 48.85
N ASP A 86 10.18 -15.22 48.67
CA ASP A 86 10.35 -14.16 49.66
C ASP A 86 9.00 -13.76 50.31
N PRO A 87 8.41 -14.61 51.18
CA PRO A 87 7.38 -14.13 52.08
C PRO A 87 8.07 -13.25 53.13
N LEU A 88 8.09 -11.94 52.87
CA LEU A 88 8.28 -10.81 53.80
C LEU A 88 8.90 -11.19 55.16
N PRO A 89 10.13 -10.77 55.50
CA PRO A 89 10.67 -11.00 56.83
C PRO A 89 9.74 -10.34 57.85
N ALA A 90 9.17 -11.16 58.74
CA ALA A 90 8.36 -10.73 59.85
C ALA A 90 9.14 -9.72 60.71
N HIS A 91 8.92 -8.43 60.48
CA HIS A 91 9.32 -7.37 61.40
C HIS A 91 8.53 -7.54 62.69
N ARG A 92 9.13 -8.24 63.65
CA ARG A 92 8.73 -8.22 65.06
C ARG A 92 9.14 -6.87 65.65
N PHE A 93 8.16 -6.16 66.19
CA PHE A 93 8.32 -5.15 67.23
C PHE A 93 7.61 -5.65 68.49
#